data_AF-A0A1S2NT18-F1
#
_entry.id   AF-A0A1S2NT18-F1
#
_cell.length_a   1.000
_cell.length_b   1.000
_cell.length_c   1.000
_cell.angle_alpha   90.00
_cell.angle_beta   90.00
_cell.angle_gamma   90.00
#
_symmetry.space_group_name_H-M   'P 1'
#
loop_
_entity.id
_entity.type
_entity.pdbx_description
1 polymer ?
#
loop_
_entity_poly.entity_id
_entity_poly.type
_entity_poly.pdbx_seq_one_letter_code
_entity_poly.pdbx_strand_id
1 'polypeptide(L)'
;MRKGDISGGKPAEQAYQRRVSGFPEFEVPIPAGLSPSNTLMVDGFRNSDGMAVEAKYVNKPNQRCYRSLEDLRKNHATGDRDFLYKDDRLELRKYAAALNDPRNKEMCGVETVTNNQDAVQYWRIMMAAYGVRGHARYVP
;
A
#
# COMPACT_ATOMS: atom_id res chain seq x y z
N MET A 1 -16.51 7.48 -0.49
CA MET A 1 -15.43 7.22 -1.47
C MET A 1 -16.04 7.14 -2.86
N ARG A 2 -15.30 7.47 -3.94
CA ARG A 2 -15.78 7.27 -5.32
C ARG A 2 -15.24 5.95 -5.88
N LYS A 3 -16.02 5.25 -6.69
CA LYS A 3 -15.54 4.06 -7.43
C LYS A 3 -14.66 4.54 -8.59
N GLY A 4 -13.48 3.96 -8.73
CA GLY A 4 -12.53 4.20 -9.82
C GLY A 4 -12.55 3.11 -10.89
N ASP A 5 -11.60 3.21 -11.82
CA ASP A 5 -11.32 2.21 -12.87
C ASP A 5 -10.26 1.18 -12.41
N ILE A 6 -9.82 0.29 -13.30
CA ILE A 6 -8.72 -0.67 -13.04
C ILE A 6 -7.38 0.06 -13.10
N SER A 7 -6.44 -0.19 -12.19
CA SER A 7 -5.08 0.32 -12.31
C SER A 7 -4.46 -0.13 -13.63
N GLY A 8 -3.56 0.70 -14.16
CA GLY A 8 -2.60 0.23 -15.15
C GLY A 8 -1.81 -0.99 -14.61
N GLY A 9 -1.26 -1.79 -15.51
CA GLY A 9 -0.48 -2.97 -15.14
C GLY A 9 -0.62 -4.09 -16.16
N LYS A 10 0.26 -5.08 -16.06
CA LYS A 10 0.22 -6.29 -16.89
C LYS A 10 -0.98 -7.18 -16.48
N PRO A 11 -1.46 -8.07 -17.36
CA PRO A 11 -2.59 -8.95 -17.05
C PRO A 11 -2.47 -9.72 -15.73
N ALA A 12 -1.25 -10.17 -15.38
CA ALA A 12 -1.00 -10.87 -14.12
C ALA A 12 -1.15 -9.97 -12.89
N GLU A 13 -0.74 -8.71 -12.97
CA GLU A 13 -0.88 -7.72 -11.89
C GLU A 13 -2.35 -7.41 -11.64
N GLN A 14 -3.11 -7.15 -12.72
CA GLN A 14 -4.55 -6.90 -12.64
C GLN A 14 -5.32 -8.12 -12.11
N ALA A 15 -4.98 -9.34 -12.55
CA ALA A 15 -5.60 -10.57 -12.07
C ALA A 15 -5.30 -10.79 -10.58
N TYR A 16 -4.06 -10.50 -10.16
CA TYR A 16 -3.67 -10.57 -8.75
C TYR A 16 -4.46 -9.58 -7.91
N GLN A 17 -4.52 -8.31 -8.31
CA GLN A 17 -5.28 -7.25 -7.63
C GLN A 17 -6.75 -7.64 -7.46
N ARG A 18 -7.44 -7.99 -8.56
CA ARG A 18 -8.86 -8.41 -8.50
C ARG A 18 -9.11 -9.54 -7.51
N ARG A 19 -8.18 -10.49 -7.42
CA ARG A 19 -8.30 -11.64 -6.51
C ARG A 19 -8.12 -11.24 -5.04
N VAL A 20 -7.25 -10.28 -4.73
CA VAL A 20 -6.85 -10.00 -3.34
C VAL A 20 -7.45 -8.72 -2.75
N SER A 21 -7.60 -7.66 -3.55
CA SER A 21 -8.17 -6.38 -3.12
C SER A 21 -9.64 -6.23 -3.55
N GLY A 22 -10.06 -6.97 -4.58
CA GLY A 22 -11.40 -6.87 -5.14
C GLY A 22 -11.47 -5.86 -6.29
N PHE A 23 -12.69 -5.43 -6.62
CA PHE A 23 -12.98 -4.44 -7.66
C PHE A 23 -14.32 -3.74 -7.34
N PRO A 24 -14.48 -2.44 -7.64
CA PRO A 24 -13.53 -1.51 -8.26
C PRO A 24 -12.44 -1.00 -7.31
N GLU A 25 -11.51 -0.21 -7.86
CA GLU A 25 -10.69 0.69 -7.05
C GLU A 25 -11.55 1.78 -6.42
N PHE A 26 -10.98 2.44 -5.42
CA PHE A 26 -11.64 3.53 -4.73
C PHE A 26 -10.76 4.76 -4.69
N GLU A 27 -11.35 5.89 -5.03
CA GLU A 27 -10.74 7.19 -4.86
C GLU A 27 -11.16 7.77 -3.50
N VAL A 28 -10.16 8.02 -2.67
CA VAL A 28 -10.28 8.43 -1.28
C VAL A 28 -9.77 9.88 -1.13
N PRO A 29 -10.55 10.81 -0.58
CA PRO A 29 -10.09 12.17 -0.29
C PRO A 29 -8.83 12.20 0.58
N ILE A 30 -7.87 13.07 0.26
CA ILE A 30 -6.74 13.41 1.13
C ILE A 30 -6.58 14.94 1.19
N PRO A 31 -5.82 15.49 2.16
CA PRO A 31 -5.50 16.91 2.21
C PRO A 31 -4.85 17.42 0.92
N ALA A 32 -5.05 18.72 0.65
CA ALA A 32 -4.52 19.33 -0.55
C ALA A 32 -2.99 19.31 -0.60
N GLY A 33 -2.43 19.16 -1.81
CA GLY A 33 -0.98 19.19 -2.04
C GLY A 33 -0.25 17.87 -1.83
N LEU A 34 -0.95 16.79 -1.46
CA LEU A 34 -0.38 15.44 -1.35
C LEU A 34 -0.50 14.61 -2.63
N SER A 35 -1.40 15.00 -3.54
CA SER A 35 -1.50 14.47 -4.90
C SER A 35 -2.14 15.52 -5.83
N PRO A 36 -1.96 15.45 -7.15
CA PRO A 36 -2.55 16.41 -8.09
C PRO A 36 -4.08 16.53 -7.97
N SER A 37 -4.76 15.42 -7.68
CA SER A 37 -6.23 15.35 -7.55
C SER A 37 -6.72 15.56 -6.11
N ASN A 38 -5.81 15.74 -5.14
CA ASN A 38 -6.12 15.74 -3.70
C ASN A 38 -6.89 14.47 -3.26
N THR A 39 -6.58 13.36 -3.92
CA THR A 39 -7.14 12.03 -3.66
C THR A 39 -6.04 10.96 -3.69
N LEU A 40 -6.35 9.83 -3.07
CA LEU A 40 -5.57 8.61 -3.05
C LEU A 40 -6.39 7.52 -3.75
N MET A 41 -5.78 6.81 -4.70
CA MET A 41 -6.36 5.61 -5.28
C MET A 41 -6.02 4.41 -4.40
N VAL A 42 -7.01 3.58 -4.14
CA VAL A 42 -6.88 2.38 -3.34
C VAL A 42 -7.33 1.19 -4.19
N ASP A 43 -6.53 0.14 -4.23
CA ASP A 43 -6.75 -1.02 -5.11
C ASP A 43 -8.08 -1.75 -4.81
N GLY A 44 -8.58 -1.64 -3.57
CA GLY A 44 -9.88 -2.14 -3.15
C GLY A 44 -10.24 -1.70 -1.73
N PHE A 45 -11.53 -1.79 -1.38
CA PHE A 45 -12.03 -1.38 -0.07
C PHE A 45 -12.96 -2.43 0.51
N ARG A 46 -12.63 -2.93 1.70
CA ARG A 46 -13.35 -4.00 2.37
C ARG A 46 -14.34 -3.44 3.39
N ASN A 47 -15.63 -3.47 3.03
CA ASN A 47 -16.71 -2.90 3.85
C ASN A 47 -16.89 -3.56 5.23
N SER A 48 -16.49 -4.83 5.41
CA SER A 48 -16.70 -5.55 6.66
C SER A 48 -15.89 -5.02 7.84
N ASP A 49 -14.72 -4.42 7.57
CA ASP A 49 -13.79 -3.91 8.58
C ASP A 49 -13.17 -2.55 8.23
N GLY A 50 -13.57 -1.94 7.11
CA GLY A 50 -13.10 -0.61 6.69
C GLY A 50 -11.66 -0.59 6.19
N MET A 51 -11.12 -1.74 5.77
CA MET A 51 -9.73 -1.84 5.32
C MET A 51 -9.60 -1.43 3.85
N ALA A 52 -8.70 -0.48 3.60
CA ALA A 52 -8.13 -0.25 2.27
C ALA A 52 -7.18 -1.40 1.95
N VAL A 53 -7.47 -2.19 0.91
CA VAL A 53 -6.70 -3.39 0.56
C VAL A 53 -5.82 -3.10 -0.63
N GLU A 54 -4.51 -3.23 -0.46
CA GLU A 54 -3.46 -2.90 -1.42
C GLU A 54 -2.76 -4.14 -1.97
N ALA A 55 -2.80 -4.33 -3.27
CA ALA A 55 -2.17 -5.47 -3.95
C ALA A 55 -0.75 -5.11 -4.42
N LYS A 56 0.26 -5.74 -3.83
CA LYS A 56 1.68 -5.55 -4.19
C LYS A 56 2.23 -6.80 -4.86
N TYR A 57 1.98 -6.92 -6.17
CA TYR A 57 2.45 -8.02 -6.99
C TYR A 57 3.96 -7.92 -7.28
N VAL A 58 4.64 -9.06 -7.18
CA VAL A 58 6.04 -9.26 -7.51
C VAL A 58 6.12 -10.27 -8.66
N ASN A 59 6.74 -9.85 -9.77
CA ASN A 59 6.84 -10.65 -11.00
C ASN A 59 7.57 -12.00 -10.82
N LYS A 60 8.56 -12.05 -9.93
CA LYS A 60 9.30 -13.26 -9.57
C LYS A 60 9.14 -13.53 -8.08
N PRO A 61 7.96 -14.01 -7.64
CA PRO A 61 7.61 -14.06 -6.22
C PRO A 61 8.51 -14.99 -5.39
N ASN A 62 9.10 -16.00 -6.04
CA ASN A 62 10.00 -16.97 -5.43
C ASN A 62 11.49 -16.55 -5.50
N GLN A 63 11.78 -15.31 -5.88
CA GLN A 63 13.13 -14.74 -5.87
C GLN A 63 13.21 -13.59 -4.86
N ARG A 64 14.44 -13.26 -4.44
CA ARG A 64 14.71 -12.14 -3.54
C ARG A 64 14.06 -10.85 -4.06
N CYS A 65 13.19 -10.25 -3.27
CA CYS A 65 12.61 -8.95 -3.54
C CYS A 65 13.52 -7.85 -2.98
N TYR A 66 13.66 -6.72 -3.69
CA TYR A 66 14.39 -5.55 -3.15
C TYR A 66 13.65 -4.88 -1.99
N ARG A 67 12.34 -5.13 -1.88
CA ARG A 67 11.52 -4.78 -0.72
C ARG A 67 11.69 -5.88 0.33
N SER A 68 12.87 -5.99 0.92
CA SER A 68 13.21 -7.01 1.92
C SER A 68 13.66 -6.41 3.24
N LEU A 69 13.63 -7.22 4.31
CA LEU A 69 14.21 -6.85 5.60
C LEU A 69 15.72 -6.62 5.52
N GLU A 70 16.41 -7.39 4.67
CA GLU A 70 17.84 -7.24 4.49
C GLU A 70 18.17 -5.87 3.90
N ASP A 71 17.46 -5.47 2.85
CA ASP A 71 17.65 -4.16 2.23
C ASP A 71 17.26 -3.04 3.20
N LEU A 72 16.18 -3.19 3.98
CA LEU A 72 15.83 -2.25 5.05
C LEU A 72 16.94 -2.11 6.11
N ARG A 73 17.57 -3.21 6.53
CA ARG A 73 18.66 -3.20 7.52
C ARG A 73 19.92 -2.52 6.98
N LYS A 74 20.32 -2.89 5.75
CA LYS A 74 21.48 -2.27 5.07
C LYS A 74 21.29 -0.77 4.95
N ASN A 75 20.09 -0.39 4.55
CA ASN A 75 19.66 0.99 4.50
C ASN A 75 19.76 1.62 5.91
N HIS A 76 19.02 1.12 6.91
CA HIS A 76 19.06 1.64 8.29
C HIS A 76 20.48 1.87 8.84
N ALA A 77 21.42 0.98 8.51
CA ALA A 77 22.81 1.09 8.95
C ALA A 77 23.56 2.33 8.43
N THR A 78 23.11 2.98 7.36
CA THR A 78 23.74 4.21 6.85
C THR A 78 23.26 5.48 7.57
N GLY A 79 22.21 5.39 8.39
CA GLY A 79 21.70 6.49 9.23
C GLY A 79 20.77 7.50 8.54
N ASP A 80 20.58 7.39 7.22
CA ASP A 80 19.73 8.28 6.43
C ASP A 80 18.22 7.90 6.45
N ARG A 81 17.40 8.65 7.16
CA ARG A 81 15.96 8.32 7.27
C ARG A 81 15.17 8.45 5.94
N ASP A 82 15.76 9.04 4.90
CA ASP A 82 15.13 9.29 3.60
C ASP A 82 15.43 8.22 2.53
N PHE A 83 16.29 7.22 2.77
CA PHE A 83 16.60 6.17 1.78
C PHE A 83 15.55 5.07 1.63
N LEU A 84 14.49 5.07 2.46
CA LEU A 84 13.37 4.14 2.27
C LEU A 84 12.72 4.46 0.94
N TYR A 85 12.43 3.46 0.10
CA TYR A 85 12.04 3.67 -1.31
C TYR A 85 11.06 4.84 -1.46
N LYS A 86 11.54 5.92 -2.10
CA LYS A 86 10.91 7.25 -2.06
C LYS A 86 9.42 7.17 -2.42
N ASP A 87 9.10 6.40 -3.45
CA ASP A 87 7.73 6.26 -3.94
C ASP A 87 6.83 5.55 -2.92
N ASP A 88 7.33 4.48 -2.29
CA ASP A 88 6.60 3.77 -1.23
C ASP A 88 6.38 4.70 -0.01
N ARG A 89 7.37 5.54 0.34
CA ARG A 89 7.24 6.56 1.39
C ARG A 89 6.16 7.59 1.04
N LEU A 90 6.21 8.14 -0.16
CA LEU A 90 5.25 9.15 -0.61
C LEU A 90 3.83 8.58 -0.60
N GLU A 91 3.67 7.33 -1.02
CA GLU A 91 2.38 6.66 -1.02
C GLU A 91 1.86 6.42 0.41
N LEU A 92 2.70 5.93 1.32
CA LEU A 92 2.29 5.72 2.72
C LEU A 92 1.97 7.02 3.45
N ARG A 93 2.61 8.14 3.10
CA ARG A 93 2.21 9.47 3.60
C ARG A 93 0.78 9.83 3.17
N LYS A 94 0.36 9.48 1.96
CA LYS A 94 -1.03 9.66 1.52
C LYS A 94 -1.98 8.77 2.30
N TYR A 95 -1.65 7.49 2.54
CA TYR A 95 -2.48 6.61 3.38
C TYR A 95 -2.63 7.13 4.81
N ALA A 96 -1.53 7.59 5.43
CA ALA A 96 -1.57 8.18 6.76
C ALA A 96 -2.47 9.43 6.77
N ALA A 97 -2.38 10.28 5.74
CA ALA A 97 -3.24 11.43 5.61
C ALA A 97 -4.71 11.04 5.39
N ALA A 98 -4.99 10.04 4.55
CA ALA A 98 -6.33 9.52 4.30
C ALA A 98 -6.97 8.98 5.59
N LEU A 99 -6.22 8.23 6.40
CA LEU A 99 -6.69 7.68 7.68
C LEU A 99 -7.01 8.75 8.73
N ASN A 100 -6.41 9.93 8.61
CA ASN A 100 -6.63 11.06 9.53
C ASN A 100 -7.60 12.11 8.94
N ASP A 101 -8.08 11.92 7.71
CA ASP A 101 -8.99 12.85 7.07
C ASP A 101 -10.43 12.64 7.58
N PRO A 102 -11.09 13.67 8.15
CA PRO A 102 -12.44 13.51 8.71
C PRO A 102 -13.51 13.18 7.66
N ARG A 103 -13.20 13.31 6.36
CA ARG A 103 -14.07 12.89 5.25
C ARG A 103 -14.11 11.37 5.08
N ASN A 104 -13.10 10.65 5.57
CA ASN A 104 -12.91 9.20 5.37
C ASN A 104 -13.38 8.38 6.58
N LYS A 105 -14.66 8.52 6.95
CA LYS A 105 -15.22 7.90 8.16
C LYS A 105 -15.24 6.37 8.15
N GLU A 106 -15.20 5.78 6.96
CA GLU A 106 -15.27 4.33 6.76
C GLU A 106 -13.88 3.67 6.82
N MET A 107 -12.81 4.44 6.58
CA MET A 107 -11.46 3.88 6.46
C MET A 107 -10.81 3.68 7.84
N CYS A 108 -10.64 2.42 8.23
CA CYS A 108 -10.10 2.04 9.54
C CYS A 108 -8.61 1.70 9.51
N GLY A 109 -8.09 1.26 8.37
CA GLY A 109 -6.70 0.85 8.21
C GLY A 109 -6.34 0.43 6.79
N VAL A 110 -5.11 -0.05 6.62
CA VAL A 110 -4.56 -0.54 5.34
C VAL A 110 -4.14 -2.01 5.48
N GLU A 111 -4.61 -2.87 4.56
CA GLU A 111 -4.17 -4.25 4.42
C GLU A 111 -3.29 -4.33 3.17
N THR A 112 -1.97 -4.51 3.33
CA THR A 112 -1.10 -4.79 2.19
C THR A 112 -1.04 -6.30 1.92
N VAL A 113 -1.43 -6.72 0.73
CA VAL A 113 -1.40 -8.11 0.28
C VAL A 113 -0.33 -8.27 -0.78
N THR A 114 0.61 -9.20 -0.59
CA THR A 114 1.71 -9.43 -1.53
C THR A 114 1.95 -10.91 -1.79
N ASN A 115 2.38 -11.24 -3.00
CA ASN A 115 2.74 -12.60 -3.42
C ASN A 115 4.21 -12.94 -3.18
N ASN A 116 4.95 -12.09 -2.47
CA ASN A 116 6.32 -12.37 -2.05
C ASN A 116 6.41 -12.37 -0.52
N GLN A 117 6.89 -13.48 0.06
CA GLN A 117 6.91 -13.66 1.51
C GLN A 117 7.88 -12.70 2.21
N ASP A 118 9.02 -12.39 1.58
CA ASP A 118 10.02 -11.47 2.13
C ASP A 118 9.48 -10.02 2.23
N ALA A 119 8.64 -9.63 1.27
CA ALA A 119 8.05 -8.30 1.21
C ALA A 119 7.01 -8.03 2.31
N VAL A 120 6.44 -9.06 2.94
CA VAL A 120 5.46 -8.88 4.02
C VAL A 120 6.02 -8.04 5.16
N GLN A 121 7.22 -8.39 5.63
CA GLN A 121 7.82 -7.69 6.77
C GLN A 121 8.30 -6.29 6.38
N TYR A 122 8.75 -6.12 5.14
CA TYR A 122 9.04 -4.80 4.59
C TYR A 122 7.83 -3.86 4.73
N TRP A 123 6.67 -4.29 4.23
CA TRP A 123 5.46 -3.46 4.27
C TRP A 123 4.99 -3.15 5.70
N ARG A 124 5.07 -4.12 6.62
CA ARG A 124 4.73 -3.89 8.03
C ARG A 124 5.60 -2.81 8.67
N ILE A 125 6.91 -2.87 8.46
CA ILE A 125 7.84 -1.86 8.99
C ILE A 125 7.57 -0.49 8.35
N MET A 126 7.38 -0.45 7.03
CA MET A 126 7.10 0.79 6.32
C MET A 126 5.79 1.44 6.80
N MET A 127 4.71 0.67 6.94
CA MET A 127 3.44 1.20 7.47
C MET A 127 3.62 1.76 8.88
N ALA A 128 4.32 1.04 9.76
CA ALA A 128 4.60 1.51 11.12
C ALA A 128 5.44 2.80 11.12
N ALA A 129 6.48 2.88 10.28
CA ALA A 129 7.36 4.03 10.17
C ALA A 129 6.65 5.31 9.70
N TYR A 130 5.58 5.18 8.91
CA TYR A 130 4.81 6.32 8.38
C TYR A 130 3.44 6.51 9.05
N GLY A 131 3.19 5.87 10.19
CA GLY A 131 1.96 6.06 10.96
C GLY A 131 0.70 5.52 10.27
N VAL A 132 0.85 4.54 9.37
CA VAL A 132 -0.26 3.87 8.71
C VAL A 132 -0.75 2.73 9.59
N ARG A 133 -1.96 2.85 10.13
CA ARG A 133 -2.63 1.78 10.88
C ARG A 133 -2.98 0.64 9.92
N GLY A 134 -2.55 -0.58 10.21
CA GLY A 134 -2.78 -1.69 9.29
C GLY A 134 -1.88 -2.90 9.51
N HIS A 135 -1.89 -3.81 8.53
CA HIS A 135 -1.02 -4.98 8.52
C HIS A 135 -0.74 -5.44 7.09
N ALA A 136 0.29 -6.28 6.93
CA ALA A 136 0.58 -6.96 5.66
C ALA A 136 0.44 -8.47 5.79
N ARG A 137 0.00 -9.14 4.71
CA ARG A 137 -0.11 -10.61 4.61
C ARG A 137 0.37 -11.14 3.26
N TYR A 138 0.79 -12.40 3.28
CA TYR A 138 1.21 -13.13 2.10
C TYR A 138 0.02 -13.83 1.44
N VAL A 139 -0.10 -13.69 0.12
CA VAL A 139 -1.00 -14.49 -0.72
C VAL A 139 -0.27 -14.82 -2.01
N PRO A 140 0.11 -16.10 -2.26
CA PRO A 140 0.79 -16.50 -3.49
C PRO A 140 -0.06 -16.26 -4.72
#